data_AF-A0A2R7R633-F1
#
_entry.id   AF-A0A2R7R633-F1
#
_cell.length_a   1.000
_cell.length_b   1.000
_cell.length_c   1.000
_cell.angle_alpha   90.00
_cell.angle_beta   90.00
_cell.angle_gamma   90.00
#
_symmetry.space_group_name_H-M   'P 1'
#
loop_
_entity.id
_entity.type
_entity.pdbx_description
1 polymer ?
#
loop_
_entity_poly.entity_id
_entity_poly.type
_entity_poly.pdbx_seq_one_letter_code
_entity_poly.pdbx_strand_id
1 'polypeptide(L)'
;MTTADDFYAHYSRSGKAGWFGRLGSLRQSIIQCDGPAVMEILKSRCDIDLEAPEGCWIWNGATRSGYGFIGRGKTNKLAHRVSWEAARSFTEELGWLSVHHKCGVRLCINPRHLVAVSHLENTIEMLERQAYLRRISDLEKALNAVDPGHVLLAKLPRPLNENWDAL
;
A
#
# COMPACT_ATOMS: atom_id res chain seq x y z
N MET A 1 4.69 -24.13 -6.99
CA MET A 1 5.74 -23.14 -7.32
C MET A 1 5.54 -22.76 -8.76
N THR A 2 5.03 -21.56 -9.03
CA THR A 2 4.98 -20.96 -10.37
C THR A 2 6.37 -20.44 -10.68
N THR A 3 6.97 -20.89 -11.78
CA THR A 3 8.31 -20.44 -12.21
C THR A 3 8.28 -18.97 -12.63
N ALA A 4 9.45 -18.34 -12.77
CA ALA A 4 9.54 -17.02 -13.42
C ALA A 4 8.80 -17.03 -14.78
N ASP A 5 8.89 -18.14 -15.52
CA ASP A 5 8.14 -18.33 -16.76
C ASP A 5 6.62 -18.30 -16.59
N ASP A 6 6.07 -18.84 -15.49
CA ASP A 6 4.62 -18.75 -15.18
C ASP A 6 4.21 -17.33 -14.77
N PHE A 7 5.07 -16.60 -14.07
CA PHE A 7 4.86 -15.19 -13.70
C PHE A 7 4.82 -14.30 -14.96
N TYR A 8 5.73 -14.53 -15.91
CA TYR A 8 5.81 -13.77 -17.17
C TYR A 8 4.82 -14.26 -18.25
N ALA A 9 4.39 -15.52 -18.23
CA ALA A 9 3.38 -16.07 -19.15
C ALA A 9 2.05 -15.31 -19.09
N HIS A 10 1.73 -14.69 -17.94
CA HIS A 10 0.54 -13.87 -17.81
C HIS A 10 0.60 -12.57 -18.64
N TYR A 11 1.80 -12.05 -18.88
CA TYR A 11 2.03 -10.80 -19.60
C TYR A 11 2.46 -11.00 -21.07
N SER A 12 3.01 -12.18 -21.41
CA SER A 12 3.74 -12.43 -22.66
C SER A 12 3.01 -13.26 -23.74
N ARG A 13 1.71 -13.59 -23.61
CA ARG A 13 1.00 -14.41 -24.62
C ARG A 13 0.89 -13.75 -26.01
N SER A 14 1.93 -14.02 -26.81
CA SER A 14 2.00 -14.31 -28.25
C SER A 14 0.91 -13.72 -29.15
N GLY A 15 1.27 -12.65 -29.86
CA GLY A 15 0.56 -12.15 -31.04
C GLY A 15 1.53 -11.39 -31.94
N LYS A 16 1.56 -11.76 -33.23
CA LYS A 16 2.48 -11.22 -34.24
C LYS A 16 2.47 -9.68 -34.30
N ALA A 17 3.64 -9.14 -34.64
CA ALA A 17 3.96 -7.74 -34.90
C ALA A 17 2.75 -6.91 -35.37
N GLY A 18 2.34 -5.94 -34.55
CA GLY A 18 1.24 -5.00 -34.88
C GLY A 18 0.34 -4.62 -33.71
N TRP A 19 0.37 -5.35 -32.59
CA TRP A 19 -0.53 -5.13 -31.44
C TRP A 19 0.13 -4.49 -30.20
N PHE A 20 1.46 -4.47 -30.11
CA PHE A 20 2.20 -3.96 -28.95
C PHE A 20 2.03 -2.45 -28.71
N GLY A 21 1.61 -1.67 -29.71
CA GLY A 21 1.30 -0.24 -29.57
C GLY A 21 0.02 0.06 -28.77
N ARG A 22 -0.80 -0.94 -28.39
CA ARG A 22 -2.09 -0.76 -27.69
C ARG A 22 -2.16 -1.28 -26.25
N LEU A 23 -1.05 -1.75 -25.68
CA LEU A 23 -1.03 -2.28 -24.30
C LEU A 23 -0.96 -1.20 -23.22
N GLY A 24 -0.79 0.07 -23.60
CA GLY A 24 -0.56 1.18 -22.68
C GLY A 24 0.87 1.17 -22.13
N SER A 25 1.43 2.36 -21.90
CA SER A 25 2.80 2.53 -21.41
C SER A 25 3.09 1.72 -20.15
N LEU A 26 2.15 1.68 -19.20
CA LEU A 26 2.31 0.95 -17.93
C LEU A 26 2.55 -0.56 -18.13
N ARG A 27 1.75 -1.21 -18.97
CA ARG A 27 1.88 -2.66 -19.18
C ARG A 27 3.21 -2.99 -19.85
N GLN A 28 3.64 -2.15 -20.78
CA GLN A 28 4.91 -2.34 -21.48
C GLN A 28 6.09 -2.20 -20.52
N SER A 29 6.10 -1.17 -19.67
CA SER A 29 7.15 -0.98 -18.65
C SER A 29 7.19 -2.13 -17.64
N ILE A 30 6.04 -2.68 -17.23
CA ILE A 30 6.00 -3.87 -16.36
C ILE A 30 6.60 -5.09 -17.08
N ILE A 31 6.26 -5.33 -18.35
CA ILE A 31 6.81 -6.46 -19.14
C ILE A 31 8.33 -6.36 -19.28
N GLN A 32 8.84 -5.15 -19.40
CA GLN A 32 10.27 -4.86 -19.55
C GLN A 32 11.01 -4.79 -18.20
N CYS A 33 10.30 -4.99 -17.08
CA CYS A 33 10.81 -4.77 -15.73
C CYS A 33 11.44 -3.38 -15.53
N ASP A 34 10.95 -2.37 -16.26
CA ASP A 34 11.39 -0.98 -16.16
C ASP A 34 10.72 -0.32 -14.96
N GLY A 35 11.29 -0.58 -13.79
CA GLY A 35 10.86 -0.02 -12.51
C GLY A 35 10.65 1.49 -12.55
N PRO A 36 11.67 2.30 -12.93
CA PRO A 36 11.54 3.75 -13.04
C PRO A 36 10.38 4.21 -13.92
N ALA A 37 10.20 3.63 -15.11
CA ALA A 37 9.09 4.01 -15.97
C ALA A 37 7.73 3.64 -15.37
N VAL A 38 7.61 2.47 -14.73
CA VAL A 38 6.39 2.10 -14.00
C VAL A 38 6.11 3.11 -12.89
N MET A 39 7.12 3.45 -12.10
CA MET A 39 7.01 4.38 -10.97
C MET A 39 6.51 5.77 -11.41
N GLU A 40 7.06 6.33 -12.49
CA GLU A 40 6.59 7.60 -13.07
C GLU A 40 5.13 7.52 -13.53
N ILE A 41 4.76 6.43 -14.20
CA ILE A 41 3.38 6.24 -14.66
C ILE A 41 2.40 6.04 -13.49
N LEU A 42 2.81 5.37 -12.42
CA LEU A 42 1.97 5.23 -11.22
C LEU A 42 1.82 6.56 -10.48
N LYS A 43 2.92 7.28 -10.28
CA LYS A 43 2.92 8.58 -9.60
C LYS A 43 2.05 9.62 -10.32
N SER A 44 2.08 9.65 -11.66
CA SER A 44 1.23 10.55 -12.46
C SER A 44 -0.29 10.27 -12.35
N ARG A 45 -0.69 9.17 -11.71
CA ARG A 45 -2.10 8.81 -11.43
C ARG A 45 -2.49 9.04 -9.97
N CYS A 46 -1.65 9.75 -9.21
CA CYS A 46 -1.86 10.00 -7.80
C CYS A 46 -1.98 11.49 -7.52
N ASP A 47 -2.76 11.83 -6.50
CA ASP A 47 -2.64 13.11 -5.81
C ASP A 47 -1.52 13.00 -4.77
N ILE A 48 -0.73 14.05 -4.64
CA ILE A 48 0.37 14.08 -3.68
C ILE A 48 -0.10 14.80 -2.42
N ASP A 49 -0.28 14.02 -1.35
CA ASP A 49 -0.58 14.55 -0.02
C ASP A 49 0.74 14.83 0.71
N LEU A 50 1.01 16.10 0.98
CA LEU A 50 2.26 16.57 1.60
C LEU A 50 2.22 16.57 3.13
N GLU A 51 1.09 16.22 3.76
CA GLU A 51 0.98 16.21 5.22
C GLU A 51 1.75 15.03 5.85
N ALA A 52 1.94 13.93 5.10
CA ALA A 52 2.77 12.81 5.51
C ALA A 52 4.27 13.07 5.30
N PRO A 53 5.18 12.57 6.16
CA PRO A 53 6.61 12.61 5.92
C PRO A 53 6.94 11.98 4.56
N GLU A 54 7.65 12.70 3.70
CA GLU A 54 8.03 12.27 2.32
C GLU A 54 6.86 12.22 1.32
N GLY A 55 5.66 12.63 1.73
CA GLY A 55 4.44 12.75 0.93
C GLY A 55 3.77 11.41 0.60
N CYS A 56 2.46 11.29 0.82
CA CYS A 56 1.69 10.15 0.35
C CYS A 56 1.35 10.31 -1.14
N TRP A 57 1.37 9.21 -1.90
CA TRP A 57 0.90 9.18 -3.28
C TRP A 57 -0.47 8.53 -3.29
N ILE A 58 -1.53 9.32 -3.22
CA ILE A 58 -2.90 8.87 -3.07
C ILE A 58 -3.43 8.39 -4.42
N TRP A 59 -3.72 7.10 -4.52
CA TRP A 59 -4.17 6.48 -5.77
C TRP A 59 -5.56 6.93 -6.20
N ASN A 60 -5.66 7.50 -7.41
CA ASN A 60 -6.94 7.97 -7.99
C ASN A 60 -7.57 7.00 -9.00
N GLY A 61 -6.99 5.81 -9.15
CA GLY A 61 -7.50 4.78 -10.05
C GLY A 61 -8.61 3.94 -9.43
N ALA A 62 -8.85 2.75 -10.01
CA ALA A 62 -9.86 1.83 -9.51
C ALA A 62 -9.55 1.39 -8.07
N THR A 63 -10.59 1.27 -7.25
CA THR A 63 -10.49 0.83 -5.85
C THR A 63 -11.45 -0.32 -5.56
N ARG A 64 -11.11 -1.13 -4.56
CA ARG A 64 -12.01 -2.15 -3.98
C ARG A 64 -11.66 -2.34 -2.51
N SER A 65 -12.66 -2.31 -1.63
CA SER A 65 -12.48 -2.46 -0.18
C SER A 65 -11.41 -1.54 0.40
N GLY A 66 -11.33 -0.30 -0.10
CA GLY A 66 -10.37 0.72 0.35
C GLY A 66 -8.95 0.60 -0.22
N TYR A 67 -8.67 -0.39 -1.07
CA TYR A 67 -7.36 -0.55 -1.72
C TYR A 67 -7.40 -0.18 -3.19
N GLY A 68 -6.33 0.43 -3.69
CA GLY A 68 -6.14 0.73 -5.11
C GLY A 68 -5.78 -0.50 -5.94
N PHE A 69 -6.24 -0.54 -7.18
CA PHE A 69 -6.01 -1.63 -8.13
C PHE A 69 -5.55 -1.13 -9.51
N ILE A 70 -4.74 -1.97 -10.17
CA ILE A 70 -4.28 -1.82 -11.54
C ILE A 70 -4.73 -3.05 -12.34
N GLY A 71 -5.25 -2.84 -13.55
CA GLY A 71 -5.67 -3.90 -14.46
C GLY A 71 -7.18 -3.93 -14.68
N ARG A 72 -7.67 -4.99 -15.33
CA ARG A 72 -9.11 -5.25 -15.49
C ARG A 72 -9.42 -6.75 -15.33
N GLY A 73 -10.41 -7.06 -14.51
CA GLY A 73 -10.90 -8.43 -14.32
C GLY A 73 -9.85 -9.35 -13.68
N LYS A 74 -9.51 -10.46 -14.36
CA LYS A 74 -8.60 -11.49 -13.84
C LYS A 74 -7.14 -11.01 -13.68
N THR A 75 -6.76 -9.90 -14.31
CA THR A 75 -5.42 -9.33 -14.22
C THR A 75 -5.29 -8.23 -13.16
N ASN A 76 -6.32 -8.03 -12.32
CA ASN A 76 -6.28 -7.02 -11.27
C ASN A 76 -5.18 -7.32 -10.25
N LYS A 77 -4.32 -6.32 -10.02
CA LYS A 77 -3.26 -6.34 -9.00
C LYS A 77 -3.42 -5.14 -8.07
N LEU A 78 -3.01 -5.30 -6.82
CA LEU A 78 -2.99 -4.21 -5.85
C LEU A 78 -1.97 -3.15 -6.28
N ALA A 79 -2.39 -1.88 -6.32
CA ALA A 79 -1.56 -0.79 -6.83
C ALA A 79 -0.31 -0.58 -5.96
N HIS A 80 -0.45 -0.65 -4.64
CA HIS A 80 0.68 -0.54 -3.71
C HIS A 80 1.68 -1.68 -3.91
N ARG A 81 1.21 -2.91 -4.19
CA ARG A 81 2.11 -4.05 -4.43
C ARG A 81 2.94 -3.84 -5.70
N VAL A 82 2.30 -3.41 -6.79
CA VAL A 82 3.02 -3.10 -8.04
C VAL A 82 4.02 -1.97 -7.83
N SER A 83 3.67 -0.95 -7.05
CA SER A 83 4.60 0.14 -6.71
C SER A 83 5.82 -0.36 -5.92
N TRP A 84 5.61 -1.24 -4.95
CA TRP A 84 6.71 -1.84 -4.17
C TRP A 84 7.66 -2.67 -5.05
N GLU A 85 7.10 -3.49 -5.95
CA GLU A 85 7.85 -4.32 -6.89
C GLU A 85 8.60 -3.46 -7.93
N ALA A 86 7.94 -2.43 -8.47
CA ALA A 86 8.52 -1.50 -9.45
C ALA A 86 9.67 -0.67 -8.87
N ALA A 87 9.59 -0.25 -7.60
CA ALA A 87 10.68 0.45 -6.94
C ALA A 87 11.97 -0.38 -6.83
N ARG A 88 11.87 -1.69 -7.03
CA ARG A 88 13.00 -2.64 -7.06
C ARG A 88 13.26 -3.17 -8.48
N SER A 89 12.69 -2.53 -9.50
CA SER A 89 12.78 -2.99 -10.89
C SER A 89 12.41 -4.47 -11.06
N PHE A 90 11.47 -4.95 -10.25
CA PHE A 90 11.00 -6.33 -10.27
C PHE A 90 12.11 -7.39 -10.09
N THR A 91 13.24 -7.03 -9.48
CA THR A 91 14.33 -7.98 -9.19
C THR A 91 14.10 -8.79 -7.92
N GLU A 92 13.21 -8.33 -7.04
CA GLU A 92 12.79 -9.02 -5.81
C GLU A 92 11.37 -9.58 -5.98
N GLU A 93 11.22 -10.89 -5.80
CA GLU A 93 9.91 -11.53 -5.78
C GLU A 93 9.30 -11.46 -4.37
N LEU A 94 8.08 -10.92 -4.27
CA LEU A 94 7.35 -10.92 -2.99
C LEU A 94 6.93 -12.31 -2.52
N GLY A 95 6.76 -13.28 -3.44
CA GLY A 95 6.24 -14.60 -3.11
C GLY A 95 4.95 -14.51 -2.26
N TRP A 96 5.05 -15.01 -1.03
CA TRP A 96 3.97 -15.04 -0.02
C TRP A 96 3.95 -13.82 0.92
N LEU A 97 4.92 -12.90 0.80
CA LEU A 97 4.95 -11.69 1.60
C LEU A 97 3.80 -10.76 1.22
N SER A 98 3.27 -10.10 2.23
CA SER A 98 2.29 -9.02 2.08
C SER A 98 3.01 -7.68 2.07
N VAL A 99 2.43 -6.66 1.42
CA VAL A 99 2.99 -5.30 1.43
C VAL A 99 2.18 -4.44 2.38
N HIS A 100 2.82 -3.97 3.45
CA HIS A 100 2.21 -3.15 4.50
C HIS A 100 2.50 -1.66 4.29
N HIS A 101 1.58 -0.81 4.75
CA HIS A 101 1.68 0.65 4.65
C HIS A 101 2.16 1.22 5.99
N LYS A 102 3.38 1.73 6.05
CA LYS A 102 3.92 2.38 7.26
C LYS A 102 3.20 3.69 7.61
N CYS A 103 2.59 4.34 6.62
CA CYS A 103 1.84 5.59 6.81
C CYS A 103 0.39 5.37 7.28
N GLY A 104 -0.11 4.13 7.30
CA GLY A 104 -1.50 3.83 7.67
C GLY A 104 -2.57 4.26 6.64
N VAL A 105 -2.18 4.84 5.51
CA VAL A 105 -3.09 5.29 4.44
C VAL A 105 -3.24 4.20 3.38
N ARG A 106 -4.41 3.55 3.32
CA ARG A 106 -4.68 2.38 2.43
C ARG A 106 -4.55 2.65 0.93
N LEU A 107 -4.77 3.89 0.51
CA LEU A 107 -4.65 4.32 -0.89
C LEU A 107 -3.26 4.87 -1.24
N CYS A 108 -2.35 4.99 -0.28
CA CYS A 108 -1.00 5.44 -0.57
C CYS A 108 -0.22 4.35 -1.31
N ILE A 109 0.35 4.71 -2.46
CA ILE A 109 1.23 3.82 -3.23
C ILE A 109 2.67 4.34 -3.29
N ASN A 110 3.07 5.29 -2.44
CA ASN A 110 4.46 5.74 -2.40
C ASN A 110 5.35 4.58 -1.91
N PRO A 111 6.32 4.09 -2.70
CA PRO A 111 7.13 2.93 -2.33
C PRO A 111 7.96 3.16 -1.07
N ARG A 112 8.27 4.41 -0.71
CA ARG A 112 8.97 4.75 0.54
C ARG A 112 8.13 4.43 1.79
N HIS A 113 6.80 4.40 1.65
CA HIS A 113 5.86 4.06 2.70
C HIS A 113 5.48 2.58 2.73
N LEU A 114 6.00 1.77 1.81
CA LEU A 114 5.65 0.36 1.67
C LEU A 114 6.76 -0.55 2.18
N VAL A 115 6.38 -1.61 2.87
CA VAL A 115 7.32 -2.62 3.40
C VAL A 115 6.77 -4.02 3.17
N ALA A 116 7.62 -4.95 2.74
CA ALA A 116 7.24 -6.35 2.64
C ALA A 116 7.32 -6.99 4.03
N VAL A 117 6.25 -7.65 4.44
CA VAL A 117 6.13 -8.32 5.74
C VAL A 117 5.59 -9.72 5.55
N SER A 118 6.08 -10.64 6.37
CA SER A 118 5.49 -11.96 6.51
C SER A 118 4.15 -11.88 7.22
N HIS A 119 3.31 -12.90 7.03
CA HIS A 119 2.04 -13.01 7.77
C HIS A 119 2.25 -13.05 9.29
N LEU A 120 3.36 -13.65 9.75
CA LEU A 120 3.70 -13.70 11.16
C LEU A 120 4.04 -12.31 11.69
N GLU A 121 4.91 -11.56 11.02
CA GLU A 121 5.27 -10.18 11.42
C GLU A 121 4.03 -9.27 11.45
N ASN A 122 3.18 -9.32 10.42
CA ASN A 122 1.93 -8.55 10.39
C ASN A 122 0.98 -8.91 11.55
N THR A 123 0.93 -10.19 11.92
CA THR A 123 0.11 -10.66 13.05
C THR A 123 0.69 -10.20 14.39
N ILE A 124 2.00 -10.27 14.56
CA ILE A 124 2.70 -9.80 15.76
C ILE A 124 2.47 -8.29 15.92
N GLU A 125 2.70 -7.49 14.87
CA GLU A 125 2.49 -6.04 14.90
C GLU A 125 1.04 -5.70 15.29
N MET A 126 0.06 -6.40 14.71
CA MET A 126 -1.35 -6.21 15.04
C MET A 126 -1.63 -6.51 16.52
N LEU A 127 -1.10 -7.61 17.06
CA LEU A 127 -1.29 -8.01 18.46
C LEU A 127 -0.62 -7.03 19.43
N GLU A 128 0.61 -6.61 19.12
CA GLU A 128 1.34 -5.59 19.89
C GLU A 128 0.58 -4.28 19.92
N ARG A 129 0.09 -3.81 18.77
CA ARG A 129 -0.75 -2.61 18.69
C ARG A 129 -2.00 -2.73 19.58
N GLN A 130 -2.69 -3.86 19.54
CA GLN A 130 -3.86 -4.08 20.39
C GLN A 130 -3.51 -4.15 21.89
N ALA A 131 -2.34 -4.65 22.25
CA ALA A 131 -1.87 -4.66 23.63
C ALA A 131 -1.60 -3.24 24.13
N TYR A 132 -0.91 -2.41 23.33
CA TYR A 132 -0.65 -1.01 23.67
C TYR A 132 -1.94 -0.19 23.78
N LEU A 133 -2.88 -0.35 22.84
CA LEU A 133 -4.17 0.36 22.90
C LEU A 133 -4.98 0.00 24.15
N ARG A 134 -5.01 -1.28 24.54
CA ARG A 134 -5.64 -1.71 25.79
C ARG A 134 -4.97 -1.07 27.00
N ARG A 135 -3.63 -1.10 27.04
CA ARG A 135 -2.87 -0.49 28.13
C ARG A 135 -3.12 1.01 28.23
N ILE A 136 -3.15 1.72 27.10
CA ILE A 136 -3.45 3.16 27.06
C ILE A 136 -4.85 3.42 27.61
N SER A 137 -5.87 2.68 27.15
CA SER A 137 -7.24 2.81 27.66
C SER A 137 -7.32 2.60 29.19
N ASP A 138 -6.63 1.59 29.72
CA ASP A 138 -6.65 1.31 31.16
C ASP A 138 -5.95 2.43 31.95
N LEU A 139 -4.85 2.97 31.43
CA LEU A 139 -4.15 4.11 32.02
C LEU A 139 -5.00 5.39 31.97
N GLU A 140 -5.68 5.66 30.86
CA GLU A 140 -6.60 6.79 30.73
C GLU A 140 -7.75 6.69 31.74
N LYS A 141 -8.33 5.49 31.92
CA LYS A 141 -9.37 5.27 32.94
C LYS A 141 -8.85 5.50 34.36
N ALA A 142 -7.65 4.99 34.67
CA ALA A 142 -7.04 5.18 35.98
C ALA A 142 -6.72 6.66 36.24
N LEU A 143 -6.16 7.37 35.24
CA LEU A 143 -5.86 8.80 35.34
C LEU A 143 -7.14 9.60 35.52
N ASN A 144 -8.20 9.30 34.76
CA ASN A 144 -9.49 9.96 34.90
C ASN A 144 -10.15 9.74 36.27
N ALA A 145 -9.88 8.61 36.93
CA ALA A 145 -10.38 8.37 38.28
C ALA A 145 -9.65 9.20 39.36
N VAL A 146 -8.38 9.55 39.13
CA VAL A 146 -7.54 10.30 40.08
C VAL A 146 -7.60 11.81 39.82
N ASP A 147 -7.54 12.21 38.55
CA ASP A 147 -7.59 13.60 38.10
C ASP A 147 -8.38 13.69 36.77
N PRO A 148 -9.71 13.85 36.84
CA PRO A 148 -10.54 14.01 35.65
C PRO A 148 -10.20 15.25 34.80
N GLY A 149 -9.53 16.25 35.39
CA GLY A 149 -9.14 17.49 34.72
C GLY A 149 -7.75 17.43 34.08
N HIS A 150 -7.08 16.28 34.13
CA HIS A 150 -5.70 16.17 33.72
C HIS A 150 -5.52 16.49 32.22
N VAL A 151 -4.55 17.33 31.89
CA VAL A 151 -4.29 17.82 30.51
C VAL A 151 -4.07 16.69 29.50
N LEU A 152 -3.55 15.54 29.92
CA LEU A 152 -3.35 14.37 29.05
C LEU A 152 -4.64 13.62 28.69
N LEU A 153 -5.72 13.81 29.44
CA LEU A 153 -7.04 13.27 29.09
C LEU A 153 -7.77 14.17 28.09
N ALA A 154 -7.32 15.41 27.92
CA ALA A 154 -7.79 16.24 26.82
C ALA A 154 -7.41 15.53 25.52
N LYS A 155 -8.41 15.19 24.70
CA LYS A 155 -8.16 14.65 23.36
C LYS A 155 -7.20 15.60 22.68
N LEU A 156 -6.01 15.12 22.35
CA LEU A 156 -5.14 15.80 21.40
C LEU A 156 -6.02 16.12 20.18
N PRO A 157 -5.89 17.32 19.56
CA PRO A 157 -6.61 17.62 18.33
C PRO A 157 -6.41 16.42 17.39
N ARG A 158 -7.54 15.96 16.82
CA ARG A 158 -7.61 14.80 15.93
C ARG A 158 -6.35 14.80 15.07
N PRO A 159 -5.55 13.71 15.00
CA PRO A 159 -4.55 13.63 13.96
C PRO A 159 -5.26 13.88 12.63
N LEU A 160 -4.69 14.77 11.81
CA LEU A 160 -5.12 14.99 10.44
C LEU A 160 -5.26 13.61 9.79
N ASN A 161 -6.42 13.37 9.16
CA ASN A 161 -6.89 12.14 8.49
C ASN A 161 -8.07 11.45 9.20
N GLU A 162 -9.19 12.18 9.16
CA GLU A 162 -10.53 11.63 9.22
C GLU A 162 -10.74 10.63 8.06
N ASN A 163 -11.00 9.35 8.38
CA ASN A 163 -11.88 8.41 7.66
C ASN A 163 -11.62 6.96 8.10
N TRP A 164 -12.03 6.63 9.33
CA TRP A 164 -12.16 5.24 9.77
C TRP A 164 -13.61 4.80 9.99
N ASP A 165 -14.59 5.68 9.75
CA ASP A 165 -16.02 5.41 9.97
C ASP A 165 -16.74 4.83 8.73
N ALA A 166 -16.06 4.05 7.89
CA ALA A 166 -16.66 3.42 6.70
C ALA A 166 -16.36 1.92 6.56
N LEU A 167 -16.46 1.18 7.66
CA LEU A 167 -16.70 -0.28 7.70
C LEU A 167 -17.76 -0.58 8.78
#